data_AF-A0A349TEL8-F1
#
_entry.id   AF-A0A349TEL8-F1
#
_cell.length_a   1.000
_cell.length_b   1.000
_cell.length_c   1.000
_cell.angle_alpha   90.00
_cell.angle_beta   90.00
_cell.angle_gamma   90.00
#
_symmetry.space_group_name_H-M   'P 1'
#
loop_
_entity.id
_entity.type
_entity.pdbx_description
1 polymer ?
#
loop_
_entity_poly.entity_id
_entity_poly.type
_entity_poly.pdbx_seq_one_letter_code
_entity_poly.pdbx_strand_id
1 'polypeptide(L)'
;DLGGYALWRGLIRDDVLRDLVYTNREFSGAEAERIGLATYVEGDPLAKANKIAEVIANKNPHAIRAAKRLSEGIIERETDAILLEESIEQHAIIRSPNQVEAVMAAMAKRAPEFQDV
;
A
#
# COMPACT_ATOMS: atom_id res chain seq x y z
N ASP A 1 7.76 12.06 18.38
CA ASP A 1 6.96 13.28 18.20
C ASP A 1 6.55 13.50 16.74
N LEU A 2 7.34 13.05 15.75
CA LEU A 2 7.00 13.09 14.33
C LEU A 2 6.21 11.86 13.82
N GLY A 3 5.07 11.56 14.45
CA GLY A 3 4.10 10.58 13.90
C GLY A 3 4.40 9.08 14.09
N GLY A 4 5.51 8.69 14.71
CA GLY A 4 5.87 7.28 14.92
C GLY A 4 4.73 6.40 15.49
N TYR A 5 4.04 6.85 16.55
CA TYR A 5 2.91 6.08 17.12
C TYR A 5 1.69 5.97 16.19
N ALA A 6 1.46 6.97 15.34
CA ALA A 6 0.33 6.96 14.39
C ALA A 6 0.61 6.08 13.17
N LEU A 7 1.87 6.03 12.72
CA LEU A 7 2.30 5.32 11.53
C LEU A 7 2.72 3.86 11.81
N TRP A 8 3.32 3.60 12.96
CA TRP A 8 3.84 2.27 13.29
C TRP A 8 2.78 1.37 13.92
N ARG A 9 1.70 1.92 14.48
CA ARG A 9 0.57 1.11 14.93
C ARG A 9 0.02 0.32 13.73
N GLY A 10 -0.15 -0.98 13.91
CA GLY A 10 -0.56 -1.89 12.84
C GLY A 10 0.57 -2.38 11.91
N LEU A 11 1.79 -1.83 12.01
CA LEU A 11 2.97 -2.34 11.29
C LEU A 11 3.85 -3.21 12.18
N ILE A 12 4.15 -2.72 13.38
CA ILE A 12 4.97 -3.39 14.38
C ILE A 12 4.11 -3.81 15.58
N ARG A 13 4.52 -4.90 16.23
CA ARG A 13 3.89 -5.40 17.44
C ARG A 13 4.11 -4.44 18.62
N ASP A 14 3.09 -4.26 19.47
CA ASP A 14 3.11 -3.27 20.57
C ASP A 14 4.29 -3.47 21.54
N ASP A 15 4.60 -4.71 21.91
CA ASP A 15 5.70 -5.06 22.81
C ASP A 15 7.07 -4.69 22.22
N VAL A 16 7.27 -4.94 20.92
CA VAL A 16 8.53 -4.61 20.23
C VAL A 16 8.68 -3.10 20.08
N LEU A 17 7.60 -2.37 19.78
CA LEU A 17 7.65 -0.92 19.71
C LEU A 17 8.05 -0.30 21.06
N ARG A 18 7.48 -0.81 22.16
CA ARG A 18 7.85 -0.37 23.52
C ARG A 18 9.33 -0.62 23.82
N ASP A 19 9.84 -1.81 23.52
CA ASP A 19 11.26 -2.16 23.68
C ASP A 19 12.15 -1.15 22.95
N LEU A 20 11.89 -0.89 21.66
CA LEU A 20 12.69 0.04 20.86
C LEU A 20 12.60 1.48 21.36
N VAL A 21 11.42 1.95 21.77
CA VAL A 21 11.25 3.31 22.28
C VAL A 21 11.93 3.50 23.64
N TYR A 22 11.86 2.51 24.53
CA TYR A 22 12.43 2.62 25.88
C TYR A 22 13.95 2.46 25.88
N THR A 23 14.47 1.55 25.07
CA THR A 23 15.91 1.26 25.02
C THR A 23 16.67 2.13 24.05
N ASN A 24 15.99 2.69 23.03
CA ASN A 24 16.61 3.40 21.92
C ASN A 24 17.77 2.63 21.27
N ARG A 25 17.69 1.29 21.27
CA ARG A 25 18.73 0.44 20.69
C ARG A 25 18.72 0.54 19.17
N GLU A 26 19.89 0.40 18.58
CA GLU A 26 20.01 0.25 17.13
C GLU A 26 19.53 -1.14 16.68
N PHE A 27 19.09 -1.23 15.43
CA PHE A 27 18.69 -2.46 14.78
C PHE A 27 19.13 -2.47 13.32
N SER A 28 19.31 -3.66 12.76
CA SER A 28 19.71 -3.84 11.36
C SER A 28 18.53 -3.73 10.40
N GLY A 29 18.79 -3.50 9.11
CA GLY A 29 17.73 -3.56 8.08
C GLY A 29 17.02 -4.92 8.02
N ALA A 30 17.76 -6.01 8.24
CA ALA A 30 17.17 -7.36 8.32
C ALA A 30 16.24 -7.53 9.53
N GLU A 31 16.54 -6.86 10.63
CA GLU A 31 15.63 -6.83 11.78
C GLU A 31 14.40 -5.97 11.51
N ALA A 32 14.59 -4.79 10.89
CA ALA A 32 13.51 -3.89 10.50
C ALA A 32 12.42 -4.59 9.67
N GLU A 33 12.82 -5.46 8.73
CA GLU A 33 11.89 -6.28 7.95
C GLU A 33 11.12 -7.28 8.83
N ARG A 34 11.82 -8.03 9.68
CA ARG A 34 11.19 -9.03 10.57
C ARG A 34 10.19 -8.42 11.55
N ILE A 35 10.44 -7.20 12.02
CA ILE A 35 9.57 -6.50 12.97
C ILE A 35 8.50 -5.64 12.28
N GLY A 36 8.48 -5.57 10.94
CA GLY A 36 7.44 -4.88 10.17
C GLY A 36 7.68 -3.40 9.87
N LEU A 37 8.86 -2.85 10.21
CA LEU A 37 9.23 -1.47 9.88
C LEU A 37 9.80 -1.31 8.46
N ALA A 38 10.19 -2.41 7.81
CA ALA A 38 10.56 -2.46 6.41
C ALA A 38 9.83 -3.61 5.70
N THR A 39 9.62 -3.50 4.39
CA THR A 39 8.93 -4.54 3.61
C THR A 39 9.88 -5.48 2.86
N TYR A 40 11.09 -5.00 2.53
CA TYR A 40 12.08 -5.76 1.76
C TYR A 40 13.49 -5.47 2.23
N VAL A 41 14.35 -6.49 2.22
CA VAL A 41 15.80 -6.37 2.37
C VAL A 41 16.47 -6.82 1.08
N GLU A 42 17.17 -5.89 0.42
CA GLU A 42 17.78 -6.13 -0.89
C GLU A 42 19.19 -5.51 -0.95
N GLY A 43 20.07 -6.10 -1.76
CA GLY A 43 21.42 -5.56 -1.98
C GLY A 43 21.44 -4.25 -2.78
N ASP A 44 20.43 -4.05 -3.64
CA ASP A 44 20.16 -2.79 -4.35
C ASP A 44 18.70 -2.35 -4.10
N PRO A 45 18.43 -1.65 -2.98
CA PRO A 45 17.08 -1.25 -2.62
C PRO A 45 16.48 -0.22 -3.57
N LEU A 46 17.30 0.60 -4.23
CA LEU A 46 16.82 1.60 -5.19
C LEU A 46 16.29 0.92 -6.46
N ALA A 47 17.03 -0.06 -7.00
CA ALA A 47 16.54 -0.84 -8.14
C ALA A 47 15.27 -1.63 -7.79
N LYS A 48 15.16 -2.17 -6.57
CA LYS A 48 13.93 -2.83 -6.10
C LYS A 48 12.77 -1.85 -6.06
N ALA A 49 12.96 -0.67 -5.48
CA ALA A 49 11.93 0.36 -5.36
C ALA A 49 11.42 0.82 -6.72
N ASN A 50 12.31 1.06 -7.68
CA ASN A 50 11.94 1.45 -9.04
C ASN A 50 11.13 0.35 -9.74
N LYS A 51 11.52 -0.93 -9.61
CA LYS A 51 10.73 -2.05 -10.16
C LYS A 51 9.33 -2.12 -9.57
N ILE A 52 9.17 -1.90 -8.26
CA ILE A 52 7.85 -1.86 -7.62
C ILE A 52 7.04 -0.67 -8.16
N ALA A 53 7.65 0.51 -8.28
CA ALA A 53 7.01 1.69 -8.81
C ALA A 53 6.54 1.49 -10.26
N GLU A 54 7.37 0.89 -11.12
CA GLU A 54 7.01 0.52 -12.50
C GLU A 54 5.81 -0.43 -12.52
N VAL A 55 5.78 -1.43 -11.65
CA VAL A 55 4.63 -2.35 -11.55
C VAL A 55 3.35 -1.60 -11.17
N ILE A 56 3.43 -0.68 -10.20
CA ILE A 56 2.28 0.13 -9.75
C ILE A 56 1.82 1.11 -10.84
N ALA A 57 2.76 1.78 -11.52
CA ALA A 57 2.47 2.72 -12.60
C ALA A 57 1.76 2.05 -13.80
N ASN A 58 1.97 0.75 -13.99
CA ASN A 58 1.27 -0.05 -15.01
C ASN A 58 -0.10 -0.59 -14.55
N LYS A 59 -0.70 -0.04 -13.49
CA LYS A 59 -2.05 -0.39 -13.01
C LYS A 59 -3.02 0.77 -13.27
N ASN A 60 -4.32 0.46 -13.26
CA ASN A 60 -5.36 1.48 -13.39
C ASN A 60 -5.16 2.57 -12.30
N PRO A 61 -4.88 3.83 -12.67
CA PRO A 61 -4.52 4.88 -11.71
C PRO A 61 -5.67 5.19 -10.73
N HIS A 62 -6.93 5.09 -11.16
CA HIS A 62 -8.07 5.26 -10.26
C HIS A 62 -8.13 4.14 -9.22
N ALA A 63 -7.86 2.89 -9.62
CA ALA A 63 -7.86 1.74 -8.73
C ALA A 63 -6.74 1.83 -7.68
N ILE A 64 -5.53 2.24 -8.07
CA ILE A 64 -4.43 2.46 -7.12
C ILE A 64 -4.76 3.58 -6.13
N ARG A 65 -5.30 4.71 -6.60
CA ARG A 65 -5.69 5.83 -5.73
C ARG A 65 -6.81 5.42 -4.76
N ALA A 66 -7.80 4.65 -5.21
CA ALA A 66 -8.87 4.13 -4.36
C ALA A 66 -8.36 3.15 -3.30
N ALA A 67 -7.53 2.18 -3.69
CA ALA A 67 -6.91 1.24 -2.75
C ALA A 67 -6.09 1.97 -1.67
N LYS A 68 -5.40 3.05 -2.03
CA LYS A 68 -4.66 3.88 -1.08
C LYS A 68 -5.60 4.55 -0.06
N ARG A 69 -6.70 5.17 -0.51
CA ARG A 69 -7.68 5.81 0.39
C ARG A 69 -8.33 4.82 1.36
N LEU A 70 -8.64 3.60 0.90
CA LEU A 70 -9.16 2.54 1.77
C LEU A 70 -8.11 2.10 2.80
N SER A 71 -6.86 1.97 2.38
CA SER A 71 -5.76 1.59 3.28
C SER A 71 -5.50 2.64 4.37
N GLU A 72 -5.71 3.93 4.08
CA GLU A 72 -5.59 5.01 5.07
C GLU A 72 -6.63 4.89 6.20
N GLY A 73 -7.80 4.31 5.93
CA GLY A 73 -8.89 4.16 6.91
C GLY A 73 -8.88 2.85 7.71
N ILE A 74 -8.08 1.84 7.32
CA ILE A 74 -8.25 0.46 7.79
C ILE A 74 -8.05 0.26 9.31
N ILE A 75 -7.24 1.11 9.94
CA ILE A 75 -6.94 1.02 11.38
C ILE A 75 -7.95 1.83 12.21
N GLU A 76 -8.46 2.94 11.67
CA GLU A 76 -9.24 3.90 12.44
C GLU A 76 -10.75 3.74 12.29
N ARG A 77 -11.21 3.01 11.26
CA ARG A 77 -12.63 2.87 10.93
C ARG A 77 -13.20 1.54 11.42
N GLU A 78 -14.46 1.58 11.82
CA GLU A 78 -15.25 0.38 12.10
C GLU A 78 -15.49 -0.43 10.82
N THR A 79 -15.67 -1.75 10.98
CA THR A 79 -15.82 -2.67 9.85
C THR A 79 -16.94 -2.27 8.90
N ASP A 80 -18.12 -1.89 9.41
CA ASP A 80 -19.25 -1.48 8.57
C ASP A 80 -18.95 -0.22 7.73
N ALA A 81 -18.16 0.70 8.27
CA ALA A 81 -17.73 1.90 7.55
C ALA A 81 -16.74 1.55 6.43
N ILE A 82 -15.79 0.64 6.70
CA ILE A 82 -14.83 0.15 5.70
C ILE A 82 -15.58 -0.51 4.53
N LEU A 83 -16.55 -1.39 4.82
CA LEU A 83 -17.32 -2.08 3.78
C LEU A 83 -18.16 -1.13 2.92
N LEU A 84 -18.71 -0.07 3.52
CA LEU A 84 -19.42 0.97 2.79
C LEU A 84 -18.48 1.76 1.87
N GLU A 85 -17.29 2.11 2.36
CA GLU A 85 -16.29 2.83 1.56
C GLU A 85 -15.73 1.99 0.42
N GLU A 86 -15.46 0.71 0.65
CA GLU A 86 -15.10 -0.24 -0.42
C GLU A 86 -16.17 -0.25 -1.51
N SER A 87 -17.45 -0.26 -1.12
CA SER A 87 -18.57 -0.23 -2.06
C SER A 87 -18.61 1.08 -2.86
N ILE A 88 -18.37 2.23 -2.21
CA ILE A 88 -18.32 3.56 -2.86
C ILE A 88 -17.17 3.62 -3.86
N GLU A 89 -15.97 3.22 -3.45
CA GLU A 89 -14.77 3.23 -4.31
C GLU A 89 -14.94 2.28 -5.50
N GLN A 90 -15.49 1.09 -5.28
CA GLN A 90 -15.78 0.14 -6.35
C GLN A 90 -16.83 0.67 -7.32
N HIS A 91 -17.90 1.30 -6.83
CA HIS A 91 -18.94 1.88 -7.68
C HIS A 91 -18.41 3.01 -8.57
N ALA A 92 -17.46 3.81 -8.08
CA ALA A 92 -16.83 4.86 -8.87
C ALA A 92 -15.94 4.33 -10.01
N ILE A 93 -15.36 3.14 -9.85
CA ILE A 93 -14.39 2.57 -10.81
C ILE A 93 -15.05 1.58 -11.77
N ILE A 94 -16.08 0.84 -11.33
CA ILE A 94 -16.69 -0.23 -12.12
C ILE A 94 -17.19 0.31 -13.45
N ARG A 95 -16.83 -0.37 -14.55
CA ARG A 95 -17.15 0.02 -15.94
C ARG A 95 -16.62 1.38 -16.41
N SER A 96 -15.78 2.07 -15.62
CA SER A 96 -15.05 3.25 -16.10
C SER A 96 -14.11 2.89 -17.27
N PRO A 97 -13.74 3.85 -18.15
CA PRO A 97 -12.88 3.57 -19.30
C PRO A 97 -11.58 2.86 -18.92
N ASN A 98 -10.88 3.34 -17.89
CA ASN A 98 -9.64 2.72 -17.41
C ASN A 98 -9.86 1.33 -16.80
N GLN A 99 -11.04 1.06 -16.21
CA GLN A 99 -11.35 -0.28 -15.70
C GLN A 99 -11.69 -1.26 -16.82
N VAL A 100 -12.43 -0.82 -17.84
CA VAL A 100 -12.68 -1.62 -19.04
C VAL A 100 -11.36 -1.96 -19.73
N GLU A 101 -10.49 -0.96 -19.89
CA GLU A 101 -9.17 -1.15 -20.49
C GLU A 101 -8.30 -2.12 -19.69
N ALA A 102 -8.27 -2.01 -18.36
CA ALA A 102 -7.52 -2.95 -17.51
C ALA A 102 -7.94 -4.40 -17.74
N VAL A 103 -9.25 -4.65 -17.84
CA VAL A 103 -9.81 -5.99 -18.10
C VAL A 103 -9.48 -6.45 -19.52
N MET A 104 -9.70 -5.61 -20.53
CA MET A 104 -9.47 -5.95 -21.93
C MET A 104 -7.99 -6.20 -22.24
N ALA A 105 -7.09 -5.37 -21.71
CA ALA A 105 -5.65 -5.54 -21.85
C ALA A 105 -5.15 -6.84 -21.22
N ALA A 106 -5.66 -7.18 -20.02
CA ALA A 106 -5.34 -8.45 -19.36
C ALA A 106 -5.83 -9.67 -20.15
N MET A 107 -7.09 -9.64 -20.64
CA MET A 107 -7.64 -10.69 -21.50
C MET A 107 -6.85 -10.87 -22.80
N ALA A 108 -6.41 -9.76 -23.40
CA ALA A 108 -5.61 -9.76 -24.63
C ALA A 108 -4.11 -9.95 -24.40
N LYS A 109 -3.65 -10.10 -23.14
CA LYS A 109 -2.23 -10.22 -22.76
C LYS A 109 -1.33 -9.11 -23.33
N ARG A 110 -1.84 -7.89 -23.35
CA ARG A 110 -1.11 -6.69 -23.78
C ARG A 110 -0.95 -5.71 -22.62
N ALA A 111 -0.04 -4.76 -22.78
CA ALA A 111 0.04 -3.63 -21.86
C ALA A 111 -1.25 -2.79 -21.96
N PRO A 112 -1.80 -2.31 -20.83
CA PRO A 112 -2.93 -1.40 -20.84
C PRO A 112 -2.50 0.03 -21.21
N GLU A 113 -3.39 0.76 -21.87
CA GLU A 113 -3.25 2.19 -22.17
C GLU A 113 -4.24 3.00 -21.33
N PHE A 114 -3.83 3.43 -20.14
CA PHE A 114 -4.68 4.22 -19.25
C PHE A 114 -4.65 5.71 -19.61
N GLN A 115 -5.80 6.36 -19.50
CA GLN A 115 -5.86 7.83 -19.49
C GLN A 115 -5.44 8.32 -18.10
N ASP A 116 -4.47 9.25 -18.07
CA ASP A 116 -4.03 9.89 -16.83
C ASP A 116 -5.11 10.80 -16.24
N VAL A 117 -5.03 11.02 -14.91
CA VAL A 117 -5.97 11.78 -14.09
C VAL A 117 -5.30 12.87 -13.28
#